data_AF-A0A2V9PUY1-F1
#
_entry.id   AF-A0A2V9PUY1-F1
#
_cell.length_a   1.000
_cell.length_b   1.000
_cell.length_c   1.000
_cell.angle_alpha   90.00
_cell.angle_beta   90.00
_cell.angle_gamma   90.00
#
_symmetry.space_group_name_H-M   'P 1'
#
loop_
_entity.id
_entity.type
_entity.pdbx_description
1 polymer ?
#
loop_
_entity_poly.entity_id
_entity_poly.type
_entity_poly.pdbx_seq_one_letter_code
_entity_poly.pdbx_strand_id
1 'polypeptide(L)'
;MSADDYEKLKKQTSIIFTGGAGFAALQNKDNATAQTDLRAAVEAEPDDLQNVYPLAMSYLTANPPDFNNGIFFIARAANLAPASSSPQIIAYAQKVYKNYHGSVDDKWNQTLFCAKTTKQPQQRCPPEISKYTPPTPAQQAHDIVNGKTLEQIQQLSFGEWELVLSAGSPEDQDKVWNVIKNRPLQMEGTVISAHDVGDGASRTTEVQIAASEDDIEKKQADITLTMTGAIPPRQMPKLGDTLDFEGTPLDYTSPVHASSGATPAPSASSNATAPPTDAAAQANPGAAPAATTPGAPAQGAAPAAGAGGTTFMMTMEKGKLLQKAGTTPKKPTARRPTRRPQH
;
A
#
# COMPACT_ATOMS: atom_id res chain seq x y z
N MET A 1 -49.12 44.28 -10.64
CA MET A 1 -48.44 43.04 -10.23
C MET A 1 -49.30 42.39 -9.16
N SER A 2 -49.62 41.09 -9.28
CA SER A 2 -50.39 40.40 -8.24
C SER A 2 -49.51 40.12 -7.01
N ALA A 3 -50.11 39.76 -5.87
CA ALA A 3 -49.36 39.33 -4.70
C ALA A 3 -48.49 38.09 -5.00
N ASP A 4 -49.01 37.16 -5.79
CA ASP A 4 -48.28 35.95 -6.22
C ASP A 4 -47.08 36.30 -7.11
N ASP A 5 -47.21 37.29 -7.99
CA ASP A 5 -46.09 37.76 -8.82
C ASP A 5 -45.02 38.47 -7.99
N TYR A 6 -45.43 39.23 -6.96
CA TYR A 6 -44.49 39.87 -6.02
C TYR A 6 -43.68 38.83 -5.25
N GLU A 7 -44.32 37.78 -4.72
CA GLU A 7 -43.62 36.72 -3.99
C GLU A 7 -42.69 35.90 -4.91
N LYS A 8 -43.09 35.62 -6.15
CA LYS A 8 -42.20 35.00 -7.15
C LYS A 8 -40.98 35.87 -7.44
N LEU A 9 -41.19 37.17 -7.67
CA LEU A 9 -40.10 38.11 -7.91
C LEU A 9 -39.14 38.15 -6.71
N LYS A 10 -39.67 38.31 -5.50
CA LYS A 10 -38.88 38.34 -4.27
C LYS A 10 -38.06 37.06 -4.07
N LYS A 11 -38.64 35.89 -4.36
CA LYS A 11 -37.95 34.60 -4.30
C LYS A 11 -36.81 34.53 -5.33
N GLN A 12 -37.08 34.85 -6.59
CA GLN A 12 -36.06 34.84 -7.64
C GLN A 12 -34.93 35.83 -7.36
N THR A 13 -35.26 37.04 -6.93
CA THR A 13 -34.28 38.05 -6.54
C THR A 13 -33.41 37.57 -5.37
N SER A 14 -34.00 36.90 -4.36
CA SER A 14 -33.22 36.34 -3.26
C SER A 14 -32.25 35.25 -3.74
N ILE A 15 -32.71 34.32 -4.59
CA ILE A 15 -31.85 33.24 -5.13
C ILE A 15 -30.65 33.83 -5.90
N ILE A 16 -30.89 34.85 -6.73
CA ILE A 16 -29.83 35.51 -7.51
C ILE A 16 -28.80 36.18 -6.59
N PHE A 17 -29.25 36.93 -5.58
CA PHE A 17 -28.34 37.62 -4.66
C PHE A 17 -27.57 36.64 -3.77
N THR A 18 -28.23 35.61 -3.24
CA THR A 18 -27.59 34.60 -2.40
C THR A 18 -26.61 33.75 -3.21
N GLY A 19 -26.99 33.29 -4.41
CA GLY A 19 -26.08 32.57 -5.31
C GLY A 19 -24.87 33.39 -5.73
N GLY A 20 -25.08 34.67 -6.05
CA GLY A 20 -24.01 35.61 -6.39
C GLY A 20 -23.06 35.89 -5.21
N ALA A 21 -23.59 36.04 -4.00
CA ALA A 21 -22.79 36.21 -2.78
C ALA A 21 -21.93 34.97 -2.51
N GLY A 22 -22.52 33.78 -2.60
CA GLY A 22 -21.79 32.53 -2.41
C GLY A 22 -20.74 32.28 -3.49
N PHE A 23 -21.02 32.63 -4.75
CA PHE A 23 -20.02 32.59 -5.81
C PHE A 23 -18.87 33.57 -5.54
N ALA A 24 -19.16 34.81 -5.13
CA ALA A 24 -18.13 35.78 -4.76
C ALA A 24 -17.27 35.30 -3.59
N ALA A 25 -17.89 34.68 -2.56
CA ALA A 25 -17.19 34.07 -1.44
C ALA A 25 -16.25 32.94 -1.90
N LEU A 26 -16.71 32.08 -2.83
CA LEU A 26 -15.88 31.03 -3.42
C LEU A 26 -14.65 31.61 -4.12
N GLN A 27 -14.82 32.67 -4.91
CA GLN A 27 -13.71 33.36 -5.58
C GLN A 27 -12.71 33.97 -4.58
N ASN A 28 -13.19 34.42 -3.42
CA ASN A 28 -12.38 34.92 -2.31
C ASN A 28 -11.78 33.80 -1.44
N LYS A 29 -11.98 32.52 -1.80
CA LYS A 29 -11.57 31.32 -1.05
C LYS A 29 -12.22 31.19 0.33
N ASP A 30 -13.30 31.94 0.59
CA ASP A 30 -14.14 31.76 1.76
C ASP A 30 -15.14 30.64 1.49
N ASN A 31 -14.63 29.40 1.59
CA ASN A 31 -15.43 28.22 1.30
C ASN A 31 -16.58 28.05 2.31
N ALA A 32 -16.46 28.52 3.55
CA ALA A 32 -17.51 28.36 4.57
C ALA A 32 -18.73 29.24 4.23
N THR A 33 -18.51 30.50 3.89
CA THR A 33 -19.57 31.40 3.42
C THR A 33 -20.12 30.93 2.07
N ALA A 34 -19.25 30.53 1.15
CA ALA A 34 -19.67 29.99 -0.15
C ALA A 34 -20.60 28.78 0.00
N GLN A 35 -20.25 27.81 0.86
CA GLN A 35 -21.08 26.64 1.14
C GLN A 35 -22.44 27.05 1.70
N THR A 36 -22.48 28.03 2.61
CA THR A 36 -23.73 28.48 3.23
C THR A 36 -24.67 29.11 2.20
N ASP A 37 -24.17 30.09 1.45
CA ASP A 37 -24.97 30.87 0.51
C ASP A 37 -25.35 30.05 -0.73
N LEU A 38 -24.39 29.34 -1.34
CA LEU A 38 -24.68 28.48 -2.50
C LEU A 38 -25.61 27.34 -2.13
N ARG A 39 -25.53 26.79 -0.91
CA ARG A 39 -26.46 25.75 -0.47
C ARG A 39 -27.88 26.29 -0.35
N ALA A 40 -28.06 27.47 0.23
CA ALA A 40 -29.38 28.10 0.28
C ALA A 40 -29.96 28.35 -1.12
N ALA A 41 -29.13 28.80 -2.07
CA ALA A 41 -29.54 28.98 -3.46
C ALA A 41 -29.93 27.65 -4.14
N VAL A 42 -29.12 26.59 -3.98
CA VAL A 42 -29.38 25.25 -4.53
C VAL A 42 -30.57 24.56 -3.86
N GLU A 43 -30.82 24.78 -2.58
CA GLU A 43 -32.03 24.28 -1.92
C GLU A 43 -33.31 24.94 -2.47
N ALA A 44 -33.22 26.22 -2.84
CA ALA A 44 -34.33 26.96 -3.44
C ALA A 44 -34.54 26.64 -4.94
N GLU A 45 -33.44 26.45 -5.70
CA GLU A 45 -33.44 26.10 -7.13
C GLU A 45 -32.42 25.00 -7.44
N PRO A 46 -32.77 23.74 -7.19
CA PRO A 46 -31.82 22.63 -7.22
C PRO A 46 -31.35 22.22 -8.61
N ASP A 47 -32.06 22.64 -9.66
CA ASP A 47 -31.75 22.30 -11.05
C ASP A 47 -30.93 23.43 -11.73
N ASP A 48 -30.54 24.47 -10.98
CA ASP A 48 -29.68 25.55 -11.47
C ASP A 48 -28.19 25.16 -11.44
N LEU A 49 -27.66 24.81 -12.61
CA LEU A 49 -26.25 24.48 -12.79
C LEU A 49 -25.30 25.60 -12.35
N GLN A 50 -25.71 26.87 -12.45
CA GLN A 50 -24.87 28.01 -12.09
C GLN A 50 -24.56 28.06 -10.60
N ASN A 51 -25.45 27.54 -9.75
CA ASN A 51 -25.25 27.44 -8.30
C ASN A 51 -24.76 26.05 -7.88
N VAL A 52 -25.24 24.98 -8.52
CA VAL A 52 -24.88 23.59 -8.17
C VAL A 52 -23.40 23.30 -8.41
N TYR A 53 -22.82 23.76 -9.53
CA TYR A 53 -21.41 23.51 -9.82
C TYR A 53 -20.47 24.25 -8.85
N PRO A 54 -20.62 25.57 -8.60
CA PRO A 54 -19.86 26.26 -7.56
C PRO A 54 -20.05 25.70 -6.17
N LEU A 55 -21.25 25.24 -5.81
CA LEU A 55 -21.48 24.57 -4.51
C LEU A 55 -20.59 23.33 -4.39
N ALA A 56 -20.55 22.49 -5.42
CA ALA A 56 -19.67 21.34 -5.46
C ALA A 56 -18.19 21.75 -5.28
N MET A 57 -17.76 22.81 -5.97
CA MET A 57 -16.39 23.31 -5.83
C MET A 57 -16.10 23.78 -4.41
N SER A 58 -17.00 24.54 -3.78
CA SER A 58 -16.83 25.03 -2.41
C SER A 58 -16.62 23.91 -1.38
N TYR A 59 -17.21 22.74 -1.60
CA TYR A 59 -16.97 21.55 -0.77
C TYR A 59 -15.64 20.88 -1.10
N LEU A 60 -15.31 20.73 -2.39
CA LEU A 60 -14.09 20.04 -2.85
C LEU A 60 -12.81 20.86 -2.64
N THR A 61 -12.92 22.20 -2.55
CA THR A 61 -11.78 23.11 -2.34
C THR A 61 -11.68 23.64 -0.92
N ALA A 62 -12.56 23.18 -0.01
CA ALA A 62 -12.47 23.48 1.42
C ALA A 62 -11.22 22.84 2.05
N ASN A 63 -10.86 23.30 3.25
CA ASN A 63 -9.77 22.73 4.03
C ASN A 63 -10.25 22.44 5.47
N PRO A 64 -10.52 21.16 5.82
CA PRO A 64 -10.46 19.98 4.96
C PRO A 64 -11.59 19.95 3.92
N PRO A 65 -11.40 19.29 2.75
CA PRO A 65 -12.48 19.11 1.79
C PRO A 65 -13.62 18.24 2.33
N ASP A 66 -14.85 18.58 1.98
CA ASP A 66 -16.02 17.74 2.20
C ASP A 66 -16.29 16.92 0.94
N PHE A 67 -15.64 15.76 0.85
CA PHE A 67 -15.78 14.89 -0.32
C PHE A 67 -17.18 14.30 -0.44
N ASN A 68 -17.91 14.08 0.65
CA ASN A 68 -19.25 13.49 0.59
C ASN A 68 -20.24 14.44 -0.10
N ASN A 69 -20.29 15.69 0.35
CA ASN A 69 -21.14 16.70 -0.31
C ASN A 69 -20.57 17.09 -1.68
N GLY A 70 -19.25 17.29 -1.78
CA GLY A 70 -18.60 17.70 -3.02
C GLY A 70 -18.78 16.70 -4.17
N ILE A 71 -18.60 15.39 -3.92
CA ILE A 71 -18.80 14.33 -4.92
C ILE A 71 -20.26 14.24 -5.34
N PHE A 72 -21.22 14.38 -4.41
CA PHE A 72 -22.64 14.40 -4.74
C PHE A 72 -22.99 15.58 -5.67
N PHE A 73 -22.64 16.80 -5.29
CA PHE A 73 -23.02 17.98 -6.05
C PHE A 73 -22.29 18.08 -7.39
N ILE A 74 -21.05 17.57 -7.51
CA ILE A 74 -20.38 17.54 -8.82
C ILE A 74 -21.00 16.49 -9.76
N ALA A 75 -21.47 15.35 -9.21
CA ALA A 75 -22.25 14.37 -9.96
C ALA A 75 -23.61 14.95 -10.39
N ARG A 76 -24.24 15.77 -9.54
CA ARG A 76 -25.46 16.50 -9.89
C ARG A 76 -25.21 17.52 -11.00
N ALA A 77 -24.15 18.32 -10.88
CA ALA A 77 -23.75 19.27 -11.92
C ALA A 77 -23.50 18.56 -13.26
N ALA A 78 -22.84 17.40 -13.25
CA ALA A 78 -22.65 16.59 -14.45
C ALA A 78 -23.98 16.14 -15.11
N ASN A 79 -25.00 15.82 -14.31
CA ASN A 79 -26.32 15.45 -14.81
C ASN A 79 -27.14 16.64 -15.37
N LEU A 80 -26.93 17.85 -14.82
CA LEU A 80 -27.59 19.08 -15.28
C LEU A 80 -26.88 19.71 -16.48
N ALA A 81 -25.59 19.43 -16.65
CA ALA A 81 -24.78 20.02 -17.69
C ALA A 81 -25.22 19.57 -19.10
N PRO A 82 -25.10 20.46 -20.10
CA PRO A 82 -25.29 20.10 -21.51
C PRO A 82 -24.40 18.93 -21.94
N ALA A 83 -24.84 18.19 -22.96
CA ALA A 83 -24.09 17.05 -23.50
C ALA A 83 -22.65 17.40 -23.95
N SER A 84 -22.39 18.67 -24.31
CA SER A 84 -21.07 19.15 -24.71
C SER A 84 -20.09 19.31 -23.53
N SER A 85 -20.57 19.59 -22.31
CA SER A 85 -19.72 19.85 -21.14
C SER A 85 -19.80 18.78 -20.06
N SER A 86 -20.90 18.03 -20.00
CA SER A 86 -21.10 16.93 -19.04
C SER A 86 -19.93 15.93 -19.00
N PRO A 87 -19.36 15.46 -20.13
CA PRO A 87 -18.22 14.54 -20.09
C PRO A 87 -16.99 15.09 -19.37
N GLN A 88 -16.72 16.39 -19.49
CA GLN A 88 -15.58 17.04 -18.83
C GLN A 88 -15.79 17.13 -17.32
N ILE A 89 -17.03 17.42 -16.88
CA ILE A 89 -17.39 17.45 -15.46
C ILE A 89 -17.30 16.04 -14.86
N ILE A 90 -17.78 15.02 -15.58
CA ILE A 90 -17.65 13.61 -15.16
C ILE A 90 -16.17 13.22 -15.01
N ALA A 91 -15.33 13.56 -15.98
CA ALA A 91 -13.90 13.23 -15.93
C ALA A 91 -13.21 13.88 -14.71
N TYR A 92 -13.51 15.15 -14.43
CA TYR A 92 -13.01 15.82 -13.23
C TYR A 92 -13.52 15.15 -11.94
N ALA A 93 -14.82 14.88 -11.87
CA ALA A 93 -15.43 14.24 -10.71
C ALA A 93 -14.85 12.85 -10.45
N GLN A 94 -14.62 12.04 -11.49
CA GLN A 94 -13.96 10.74 -11.38
C GLN A 94 -12.51 10.86 -10.89
N LYS A 95 -11.78 11.89 -11.30
CA LYS A 95 -10.43 12.16 -10.77
C LYS A 95 -10.47 12.45 -9.28
N VAL A 96 -11.38 13.33 -8.85
CA VAL A 96 -11.57 13.65 -7.42
C VAL A 96 -12.00 12.40 -6.64
N TYR A 97 -12.97 11.66 -7.16
CA TYR A 97 -13.46 10.41 -6.60
C TYR A 97 -12.32 9.39 -6.45
N LYS A 98 -11.54 9.15 -7.50
CA LYS A 98 -10.39 8.23 -7.47
C LYS A 98 -9.33 8.69 -6.48
N ASN A 99 -9.05 9.98 -6.39
CA ASN A 99 -8.05 10.50 -5.45
C ASN A 99 -8.51 10.31 -3.99
N TYR A 100 -9.80 10.45 -3.72
CA TYR A 100 -10.35 10.26 -2.39
C TYR A 100 -10.56 8.77 -2.07
N HIS A 101 -11.15 7.99 -2.96
CA HIS A 101 -11.59 6.60 -2.73
C HIS A 101 -10.58 5.53 -3.16
N GLY A 102 -9.63 5.87 -4.04
CA GLY A 102 -8.55 5.01 -4.54
C GLY A 102 -8.81 4.43 -5.93
N SER A 103 -10.07 4.25 -6.31
CA SER A 103 -10.47 3.70 -7.61
C SER A 103 -11.80 4.30 -8.08
N VAL A 104 -12.16 4.09 -9.35
CA VAL A 104 -13.51 4.35 -9.87
C VAL A 104 -14.22 3.01 -9.94
N ASP A 105 -15.11 2.76 -9.00
CA ASP A 105 -15.85 1.52 -8.82
C ASP A 105 -17.36 1.71 -9.02
N ASP A 106 -18.18 0.69 -8.78
CA ASP A 106 -19.62 0.74 -9.00
C ASP A 106 -20.35 1.81 -8.17
N LYS A 107 -19.78 2.20 -7.02
CA LYS A 107 -20.30 3.27 -6.18
C LYS A 107 -20.26 4.64 -6.88
N TRP A 108 -19.32 4.86 -7.81
CA TRP A 108 -19.33 6.05 -8.66
C TRP A 108 -20.59 6.12 -9.53
N ASN A 109 -20.92 5.03 -10.22
CA ASN A 109 -22.11 4.94 -11.08
C ASN A 109 -23.40 5.08 -10.26
N GLN A 110 -23.43 4.47 -9.06
CA GLN A 110 -24.53 4.67 -8.10
C GLN A 110 -24.65 6.14 -7.69
N THR A 111 -23.53 6.83 -7.44
CA THR A 111 -23.51 8.26 -7.11
C THR A 111 -24.09 9.12 -8.24
N LEU A 112 -23.67 8.89 -9.49
CA LEU A 112 -24.22 9.57 -10.67
C LEU A 112 -25.73 9.37 -10.80
N PHE A 113 -26.20 8.13 -10.66
CA PHE A 113 -27.62 7.79 -10.71
C PHE A 113 -28.39 8.45 -9.56
N CYS A 114 -27.82 8.45 -8.35
CA CYS A 114 -28.44 9.04 -7.18
C CYS A 114 -28.58 10.56 -7.32
N ALA A 115 -27.52 11.24 -7.76
CA ALA A 115 -27.52 12.69 -7.98
C ALA A 115 -28.45 13.13 -9.15
N LYS A 116 -28.80 12.21 -10.04
CA LYS A 116 -29.80 12.43 -11.10
C LYS A 116 -31.24 12.39 -10.56
N THR A 117 -31.51 11.48 -9.63
CA THR A 117 -32.87 11.21 -9.12
C THR A 117 -33.19 11.99 -7.85
N THR A 118 -32.17 12.37 -7.09
CA THR A 118 -32.29 13.16 -5.86
C THR A 118 -31.69 14.55 -6.05
N LYS A 119 -32.31 15.54 -5.42
CA LYS A 119 -31.94 16.96 -5.56
C LYS A 119 -30.94 17.43 -4.52
N GLN A 120 -30.81 16.67 -3.43
CA GLN A 120 -29.99 16.95 -2.27
C GLN A 120 -29.42 15.63 -1.74
N PRO A 121 -28.29 15.63 -1.03
CA PRO A 121 -27.80 14.44 -0.34
C PRO A 121 -28.87 13.92 0.63
N GLN A 122 -29.13 12.61 0.61
CA GLN A 122 -30.08 11.92 1.48
C GLN A 122 -29.42 10.66 2.06
N GLN A 123 -30.10 9.99 2.99
CA GLN A 123 -29.56 8.76 3.57
C GLN A 123 -29.25 7.74 2.46
N ARG A 124 -27.99 7.26 2.41
CA ARG A 124 -27.45 6.36 1.35
C ARG A 124 -27.37 6.97 -0.05
N CYS A 125 -27.47 8.29 -0.18
CA CYS A 125 -27.35 9.02 -1.44
C CYS A 125 -26.44 10.26 -1.26
N PRO A 126 -25.17 10.21 -1.67
CA PRO A 126 -24.50 9.11 -2.38
C PRO A 126 -24.27 7.88 -1.47
N PRO A 127 -23.92 6.70 -2.03
CA PRO A 127 -23.41 5.59 -1.22
C PRO A 127 -22.24 6.06 -0.35
N GLU A 128 -21.97 5.32 0.73
CA GLU A 128 -20.83 5.64 1.58
C GLU A 128 -19.51 5.43 0.82
N ILE A 129 -18.82 6.55 0.60
CA ILE A 129 -17.51 6.62 -0.05
C ILE A 129 -16.49 6.91 1.04
N SER A 130 -15.58 5.98 1.27
CA SER A 130 -14.52 6.11 2.26
C SER A 130 -13.25 6.64 1.61
N LYS A 131 -12.44 7.34 2.41
CA LYS A 131 -11.08 7.70 2.02
C LYS A 131 -10.26 6.43 1.79
N TYR A 132 -9.51 6.38 0.69
CA TYR A 132 -8.54 5.33 0.41
C TYR A 132 -7.58 5.23 1.57
N THR A 133 -7.54 4.05 2.15
CA THR A 133 -6.53 3.67 3.13
C THR A 133 -5.72 2.58 2.44
N PRO A 134 -4.42 2.78 2.21
CA PRO A 134 -3.59 1.72 1.64
C PRO A 134 -3.68 0.49 2.54
N PRO A 135 -3.70 -0.72 1.97
CA PRO A 135 -3.76 -1.93 2.76
C PRO A 135 -2.55 -1.98 3.70
N THR A 136 -2.79 -2.36 4.96
CA THR A 136 -1.71 -2.59 5.91
C THR A 136 -0.87 -3.80 5.50
N PRO A 137 0.41 -3.92 5.92
CA PRO A 137 1.21 -5.11 5.64
C PRO A 137 0.52 -6.43 6.02
N ALA A 138 -0.22 -6.44 7.14
CA ALA A 138 -1.02 -7.60 7.55
C ALA A 138 -2.18 -7.92 6.60
N GLN A 139 -2.86 -6.90 6.05
CA GLN A 139 -3.89 -7.10 5.04
C GLN A 139 -3.29 -7.60 3.72
N GLN A 140 -2.13 -7.07 3.31
CA GLN A 140 -1.42 -7.53 2.12
C GLN A 140 -0.99 -9.00 2.27
N ALA A 141 -0.43 -9.37 3.42
CA ALA A 141 -0.11 -10.75 3.77
C ALA A 141 -1.33 -11.68 3.70
N HIS A 142 -2.46 -11.24 4.26
CA HIS A 142 -3.70 -12.00 4.20
C HIS A 142 -4.17 -12.20 2.75
N ASP A 143 -4.20 -11.13 1.95
CA ASP A 143 -4.62 -11.16 0.55
C ASP A 143 -3.72 -12.05 -0.31
N ILE A 144 -2.42 -12.14 0.00
CA ILE A 144 -1.49 -13.06 -0.66
C ILE A 144 -1.93 -14.51 -0.49
N VAL A 145 -2.36 -14.94 0.70
CA VAL A 145 -2.72 -16.35 0.93
C VAL A 145 -4.21 -16.65 0.77
N ASN A 146 -5.06 -15.62 0.74
CA ASN A 146 -6.50 -15.76 0.68
C ASN A 146 -6.94 -16.49 -0.61
N GLY A 147 -7.70 -17.58 -0.45
CA GLY A 147 -8.19 -18.38 -1.56
C GLY A 147 -7.13 -19.20 -2.32
N LYS A 148 -5.85 -19.17 -1.92
CA LYS A 148 -4.79 -19.97 -2.56
C LYS A 148 -4.75 -21.40 -2.02
N THR A 149 -4.48 -22.37 -2.90
CA THR A 149 -4.18 -23.75 -2.51
C THR A 149 -2.74 -23.88 -1.97
N LEU A 150 -2.42 -24.99 -1.31
CA LEU A 150 -1.06 -25.25 -0.82
C LEU A 150 -0.01 -25.24 -1.94
N GLU A 151 -0.37 -25.74 -3.13
CA GLU A 151 0.50 -25.72 -4.32
C GLU A 151 0.74 -24.30 -4.82
N GLN A 152 -0.27 -23.44 -4.80
CA GLN A 152 -0.15 -22.04 -5.17
C GLN A 152 0.68 -21.25 -4.15
N ILE A 153 0.54 -21.57 -2.86
CA ILE A 153 1.38 -21.00 -1.79
C ILE A 153 2.84 -21.41 -1.97
N GLN A 154 3.10 -22.64 -2.42
CA GLN A 154 4.45 -23.13 -2.71
C GLN A 154 5.13 -22.43 -3.90
N GLN A 155 4.36 -21.76 -4.76
CA GLN A 155 4.88 -21.06 -5.94
C GLN A 155 5.08 -19.56 -5.71
N LEU A 156 4.76 -19.05 -4.52
CA LEU A 156 5.00 -17.65 -4.18
C LEU A 156 6.50 -17.36 -4.19
N SER A 157 6.84 -16.10 -4.48
CA SER A 157 8.20 -15.60 -4.37
C SER A 157 8.66 -15.55 -2.92
N PHE A 158 9.98 -15.49 -2.71
CA PHE A 158 10.55 -15.34 -1.36
C PHE A 158 10.03 -14.08 -0.67
N GLY A 159 9.95 -12.94 -1.37
CA GLY A 159 9.40 -11.71 -0.81
C GLY A 159 7.93 -11.81 -0.40
N GLU A 160 7.10 -12.58 -1.13
CA GLU A 160 5.72 -12.85 -0.71
C GLU A 160 5.66 -13.77 0.52
N TRP A 161 6.53 -14.79 0.61
CA TRP A 161 6.64 -15.61 1.81
C TRP A 161 7.09 -14.78 3.02
N GLU A 162 8.13 -13.97 2.85
CA GLU A 162 8.65 -13.09 3.89
C GLU A 162 7.58 -12.11 4.37
N LEU A 163 6.84 -11.46 3.46
CA LEU A 163 5.76 -10.55 3.85
C LEU A 163 4.69 -11.26 4.69
N VAL A 164 4.30 -12.48 4.30
CA VAL A 164 3.32 -13.25 5.07
C VAL A 164 3.89 -13.68 6.41
N LEU A 165 5.11 -14.20 6.46
CA LEU A 165 5.76 -14.68 7.68
C LEU A 165 6.13 -13.55 8.65
N SER A 166 6.34 -12.34 8.15
CA SER A 166 6.69 -11.17 8.96
C SER A 166 5.49 -10.36 9.46
N ALA A 167 4.43 -10.23 8.66
CA ALA A 167 3.31 -9.32 8.93
C ALA A 167 1.92 -10.00 9.00
N GLY A 168 1.80 -11.24 8.52
CA GLY A 168 0.54 -11.97 8.50
C GLY A 168 0.00 -12.31 9.89
N SER A 169 -1.29 -12.66 9.95
CA SER A 169 -1.87 -13.29 11.14
C SER A 169 -1.14 -14.62 11.46
N PRO A 170 -1.16 -15.12 12.71
CA PRO A 170 -0.62 -16.44 13.03
C PRO A 170 -1.14 -17.54 12.09
N GLU A 171 -2.42 -17.48 11.71
CA GLU A 171 -3.04 -18.43 10.78
C GLU A 171 -2.46 -18.33 9.36
N ASP A 172 -2.21 -17.12 8.86
CA ASP A 172 -1.63 -16.92 7.53
C ASP A 172 -0.14 -17.29 7.49
N GLN A 173 0.59 -17.00 8.58
CA GLN A 173 1.96 -17.46 8.78
C GLN A 173 2.04 -18.99 8.78
N ASP A 174 1.15 -19.67 9.49
CA ASP A 174 1.07 -21.13 9.53
C ASP A 174 0.79 -21.74 8.15
N LYS A 175 -0.05 -21.11 7.33
CA LYS A 175 -0.31 -21.58 5.95
C LYS A 175 0.96 -21.60 5.12
N VAL A 176 1.75 -20.52 5.15
CA VAL A 176 3.02 -20.44 4.41
C VAL A 176 4.05 -21.38 5.02
N TRP A 177 4.23 -21.32 6.35
CA TRP A 177 5.24 -22.09 7.04
C TRP A 177 5.06 -23.60 6.87
N ASN A 178 3.84 -24.11 6.94
CA ASN A 178 3.56 -25.52 6.76
C ASN A 178 3.87 -26.04 5.34
N VAL A 179 3.89 -25.16 4.34
CA VAL A 179 4.25 -25.50 2.96
C VAL A 179 5.76 -25.56 2.75
N ILE A 180 6.52 -24.66 3.37
CA ILE A 180 7.95 -24.50 3.09
C ILE A 180 8.87 -25.19 4.10
N LYS A 181 8.43 -25.39 5.36
CA LYS A 181 9.25 -25.98 6.40
C LYS A 181 9.71 -27.39 6.05
N ASN A 182 10.96 -27.72 6.35
CA ASN A 182 11.57 -29.02 6.09
C ASN A 182 11.61 -29.45 4.61
N ARG A 183 11.39 -28.53 3.66
CA ARG A 183 11.51 -28.81 2.22
C ARG A 183 12.73 -28.08 1.65
N PRO A 184 13.55 -28.73 0.82
CA PRO A 184 14.63 -28.04 0.12
C PRO A 184 14.06 -26.97 -0.82
N LEU A 185 14.52 -25.73 -0.66
CA LEU A 185 14.19 -24.59 -1.51
C LEU A 185 15.44 -24.17 -2.28
N GLN A 186 15.27 -23.83 -3.55
CA GLN A 186 16.32 -23.23 -4.37
C GLN A 186 16.04 -21.75 -4.52
N MET A 187 17.00 -20.91 -4.15
CA MET A 187 16.83 -19.47 -4.10
C MET A 187 18.10 -18.76 -4.57
N GLU A 188 17.94 -17.48 -4.89
CA GLU A 188 19.02 -16.56 -5.22
C GLU A 188 19.00 -15.44 -4.17
N GLY A 189 20.18 -14.98 -3.75
CA GLY A 189 20.29 -13.85 -2.83
C GLY A 189 21.66 -13.19 -2.88
N THR A 190 21.78 -12.05 -2.22
CA THR A 190 23.04 -11.30 -2.08
C THR A 190 23.71 -11.65 -0.76
N VAL A 191 24.99 -12.01 -0.81
CA VAL A 191 25.76 -12.33 0.39
C VAL A 191 26.01 -11.08 1.22
N ILE A 192 25.58 -11.08 2.48
CA ILE A 192 25.86 -10.05 3.48
C ILE A 192 27.13 -10.40 4.27
N SER A 193 27.28 -11.66 4.67
CA SER A 193 28.53 -12.15 5.25
C SER A 193 28.64 -13.68 5.13
N ALA A 194 29.85 -14.21 5.22
CA ALA A 194 30.09 -15.65 5.27
C ALA A 194 31.25 -15.92 6.24
N HIS A 195 31.09 -16.89 7.13
CA HIS A 195 32.12 -17.25 8.10
C HIS A 195 32.05 -18.74 8.46
N ASP A 196 33.19 -19.32 8.80
CA ASP A 196 33.21 -20.68 9.34
C ASP A 196 32.74 -20.68 10.80
N VAL A 197 31.96 -21.69 11.16
CA VAL A 197 31.47 -21.94 12.51
C VAL A 197 31.85 -23.37 12.94
N GLY A 198 32.15 -23.53 14.23
CA GLY A 198 32.65 -24.79 14.81
C GLY A 198 34.15 -25.04 14.58
N ASP A 199 34.65 -26.16 15.09
CA ASP A 199 36.05 -26.59 14.98
C ASP A 199 36.20 -28.02 14.43
N GLY A 200 37.41 -28.36 13.98
CA GLY A 200 37.78 -29.71 13.56
C GLY A 200 36.82 -30.34 12.55
N ALA A 201 36.28 -31.52 12.88
CA ALA A 201 35.38 -32.30 12.03
C ALA A 201 33.94 -31.77 11.97
N SER A 202 33.56 -30.87 12.89
CA SER A 202 32.24 -30.21 12.92
C SER A 202 32.23 -28.86 12.21
N ARG A 203 33.37 -28.41 11.65
CA ARG A 203 33.47 -27.11 10.99
C ARG A 203 32.56 -27.04 9.77
N THR A 204 31.67 -26.06 9.76
CA THR A 204 30.83 -25.70 8.61
C THR A 204 30.94 -24.21 8.30
N THR A 205 30.28 -23.75 7.24
CA THR A 205 30.19 -22.34 6.88
C THR A 205 28.76 -21.85 7.08
N GLU A 206 28.60 -20.73 7.76
CA GLU A 206 27.37 -19.97 7.84
C GLU A 206 27.44 -18.79 6.87
N VAL A 207 26.37 -18.59 6.10
CA VAL A 207 26.22 -17.48 5.15
C VAL A 207 24.98 -16.68 5.53
N GLN A 208 25.16 -15.39 5.76
CA GLN A 208 24.10 -14.40 5.94
C GLN A 208 23.76 -13.83 4.56
N ILE A 209 22.50 -13.90 4.17
CA ILE A 209 22.02 -13.61 2.81
C ILE A 209 20.85 -12.62 2.91
N ALA A 210 20.78 -11.72 1.94
CA ALA A 210 19.62 -10.87 1.65
C ALA A 210 18.95 -11.39 0.37
N ALA A 211 17.74 -11.92 0.45
CA ALA A 211 17.03 -12.49 -0.69
C ALA A 211 15.80 -11.67 -1.13
N SER A 212 15.21 -10.86 -0.25
CA SER A 212 14.20 -9.88 -0.65
C SER A 212 14.82 -8.60 -1.18
N GLU A 213 14.11 -7.93 -2.10
CA GLU A 213 14.56 -6.67 -2.68
C GLU A 213 14.77 -5.60 -1.60
N ASP A 214 13.85 -5.53 -0.63
CA ASP A 214 13.90 -4.61 0.51
C ASP A 214 15.20 -4.76 1.33
N ASP A 215 15.61 -5.98 1.61
CA ASP A 215 16.79 -6.26 2.44
C ASP A 215 18.09 -6.24 1.64
N ILE A 216 18.04 -6.52 0.35
CA ILE A 216 19.14 -6.23 -0.59
C ILE A 216 19.44 -4.72 -0.60
N GLU A 217 18.41 -3.88 -0.70
CA GLU A 217 18.56 -2.41 -0.68
C GLU A 217 19.11 -1.91 0.67
N LYS A 218 18.59 -2.45 1.78
CA LYS A 218 19.04 -2.10 3.15
C LYS A 218 20.38 -2.73 3.53
N LYS A 219 20.89 -3.68 2.74
CA LYS A 219 22.07 -4.51 3.05
C LYS A 219 21.92 -5.25 4.38
N GLN A 220 20.72 -5.76 4.61
CA GLN A 220 20.35 -6.52 5.80
C GLN A 220 20.14 -7.98 5.41
N ALA A 221 20.47 -8.91 6.31
CA ALA A 221 20.21 -10.32 6.06
C ALA A 221 18.78 -10.68 6.49
N ASP A 222 18.10 -11.47 5.67
CA ASP A 222 16.78 -12.09 5.91
C ASP A 222 16.89 -13.62 5.98
N ILE A 223 18.05 -14.18 5.62
CA ILE A 223 18.34 -15.61 5.69
C ILE A 223 19.70 -15.86 6.37
N THR A 224 19.69 -16.78 7.32
CA THR A 224 20.90 -17.45 7.82
C THR A 224 20.97 -18.85 7.25
N LEU A 225 21.94 -19.13 6.38
CA LEU A 225 22.15 -20.42 5.74
C LEU A 225 23.36 -21.14 6.35
N THR A 226 23.12 -22.29 7.00
CA THR A 226 24.17 -23.20 7.44
C THR A 226 24.43 -24.26 6.37
N MET A 227 25.66 -24.29 5.87
CA MET A 227 26.11 -25.23 4.84
C MET A 227 26.23 -26.66 5.39
N THR A 228 26.18 -27.65 4.49
CA THR A 228 26.45 -29.06 4.85
C THR A 228 27.88 -29.34 5.29
N GLY A 229 28.81 -28.42 5.01
CA GLY A 229 30.20 -28.48 5.44
C GLY A 229 30.93 -27.18 5.10
N ALA A 230 32.18 -27.07 5.55
CA ALA A 230 32.98 -25.87 5.33
C ALA A 230 33.27 -25.64 3.83
N ILE A 231 33.04 -24.42 3.37
CA ILE A 231 33.40 -23.96 2.03
C ILE A 231 34.92 -23.69 2.01
N PRO A 232 35.68 -24.22 1.03
CA PRO A 232 37.10 -23.92 0.92
C PRO A 232 37.36 -22.41 0.82
N PRO A 233 38.41 -21.84 1.46
CA PRO A 233 38.62 -20.39 1.49
C PRO A 233 38.67 -19.71 0.12
N ARG A 234 39.12 -20.42 -0.92
CA ARG A 234 39.18 -19.91 -2.31
C ARG A 234 37.79 -19.79 -2.97
N GLN A 235 36.79 -20.47 -2.43
CA GLN A 235 35.42 -20.52 -2.92
C GLN A 235 34.44 -19.84 -1.97
N MET A 236 34.94 -19.25 -0.87
CA MET A 236 34.12 -18.53 0.09
C MET A 236 33.40 -17.36 -0.62
N PRO A 237 32.06 -17.27 -0.54
CA PRO A 237 31.32 -16.15 -1.11
C PRO A 237 31.75 -14.84 -0.46
N LYS A 238 31.85 -13.77 -1.25
CA LYS A 238 32.23 -12.44 -0.76
C LYS A 238 30.99 -11.58 -0.54
N LEU A 239 31.11 -10.59 0.34
CA LEU A 239 30.10 -9.55 0.51
C LEU A 239 29.71 -8.95 -0.85
N GLY A 240 28.40 -8.91 -1.13
CA GLY A 240 27.83 -8.39 -2.37
C GLY A 240 27.82 -9.38 -3.53
N ASP A 241 28.37 -10.60 -3.38
CA ASP A 241 28.24 -11.64 -4.39
C ASP A 241 26.78 -12.12 -4.45
N THR A 242 26.27 -12.31 -5.67
CA THR A 242 25.03 -13.05 -5.90
C THR A 242 25.28 -14.55 -5.75
N LEU A 243 24.43 -15.21 -4.96
CA LEU A 243 24.53 -16.61 -4.60
C LEU A 243 23.26 -17.36 -5.00
N ASP A 244 23.41 -18.35 -5.89
CA ASP A 244 22.38 -19.37 -6.10
C ASP A 244 22.63 -20.51 -5.10
N PHE A 245 21.62 -20.87 -4.31
CA PHE A 245 21.78 -21.89 -3.27
C PHE A 245 20.52 -22.74 -3.11
N GLU A 246 20.74 -23.93 -2.54
CA GLU A 246 19.68 -24.78 -1.99
C GLU A 246 19.81 -24.78 -0.47
N GLY A 247 18.70 -24.60 0.24
CA GLY A 247 18.61 -24.65 1.70
C GLY A 247 17.30 -25.26 2.16
N THR A 248 17.26 -25.85 3.35
CA THR A 248 16.03 -26.38 3.96
C THR A 248 15.63 -25.48 5.12
N PRO A 249 14.49 -24.75 5.05
CA PRO A 249 14.00 -23.94 6.15
C PRO A 249 13.71 -24.80 7.38
N LEU A 250 14.29 -24.42 8.51
CA LEU A 250 14.14 -25.11 9.79
C LEU A 250 13.36 -24.25 10.79
N ASP A 251 13.65 -22.95 10.82
CA ASP A 251 13.02 -22.00 11.73
C ASP A 251 12.95 -20.60 11.11
N TYR A 252 12.16 -19.72 11.71
CA TYR A 252 12.17 -18.30 11.41
C TYR A 252 11.82 -17.47 12.64
N THR A 253 12.28 -16.22 12.64
CA THR A 253 11.85 -15.22 13.61
C THR A 253 11.01 -14.16 12.90
N SER A 254 9.98 -13.64 13.57
CA SER A 254 9.13 -12.57 13.02
C SER A 254 8.77 -11.51 14.07
N PRO A 255 8.52 -10.25 13.63
CA PRO A 255 8.03 -9.19 14.52
C PRO A 255 6.69 -9.54 15.20
N VAL A 256 5.82 -10.28 14.51
CA VAL A 256 4.50 -10.69 15.03
C VAL A 256 4.64 -11.75 16.12
N HIS A 257 5.53 -12.74 15.97
CA HIS A 257 5.81 -13.71 17.03
C HIS A 257 6.37 -13.05 18.29
N ALA A 258 7.30 -12.11 18.13
CA ALA A 258 7.92 -11.40 19.24
C ALA A 258 6.94 -10.50 20.02
N SER A 259 5.86 -10.02 19.38
CA SER A 259 4.85 -9.13 19.99
C SER A 259 3.61 -9.85 20.52
N SER A 260 3.39 -11.10 20.12
CA SER A 260 2.18 -11.86 20.48
C SER A 260 2.13 -12.36 21.93
N GLY A 261 3.22 -12.30 22.70
CA GLY A 261 3.28 -12.93 24.03
C GLY A 261 3.01 -14.45 24.00
N ALA A 262 2.94 -15.05 22.82
CA ALA A 262 2.84 -16.48 22.63
C ALA A 262 4.24 -17.05 22.70
N THR A 263 4.55 -17.65 23.85
CA THR A 263 5.72 -18.51 24.04
C THR A 263 5.84 -19.46 22.85
N PRO A 264 7.02 -19.62 22.21
CA PRO A 264 7.26 -20.76 21.34
C PRO A 264 6.91 -22.03 22.12
N ALA A 265 6.32 -23.02 21.44
CA ALA A 265 5.98 -24.31 22.06
C ALA A 265 7.15 -24.81 22.94
N PRO A 266 6.91 -25.15 24.21
CA PRO A 266 7.97 -25.10 25.22
C PRO A 266 8.97 -26.25 25.07
N SER A 267 10.27 -25.92 25.10
CA SER A 267 11.25 -26.81 25.72
C SER A 267 11.13 -26.67 27.25
N ALA A 268 11.00 -27.78 27.95
CA ALA A 268 10.64 -27.82 29.37
C ALA A 268 11.72 -27.23 30.31
N SER A 269 11.34 -26.33 31.23
CA SER A 269 11.55 -26.46 32.69
C SER A 269 11.23 -25.17 33.52
N SER A 270 10.34 -25.36 34.50
CA SER A 270 10.15 -24.78 35.85
C SER A 270 10.36 -23.29 36.22
N ASN A 271 9.28 -22.78 36.85
CA ASN A 271 9.15 -21.90 38.04
C ASN A 271 9.03 -20.37 37.92
N ALA A 272 7.78 -19.90 38.07
CA ALA A 272 7.21 -18.87 38.98
C ALA A 272 7.97 -17.52 39.16
N THR A 273 7.40 -16.30 39.12
CA THR A 273 6.14 -15.75 39.68
C THR A 273 5.97 -14.30 39.16
N ALA A 274 4.76 -13.82 38.86
CA ALA A 274 4.42 -12.39 38.63
C ALA A 274 3.68 -11.83 39.87
N PRO A 275 3.62 -10.50 40.16
CA PRO A 275 2.70 -9.54 39.48
C PRO A 275 3.13 -8.04 39.62
N PRO A 276 2.27 -6.98 39.51
CA PRO A 276 1.17 -6.65 38.58
C PRO A 276 1.31 -5.24 37.90
N THR A 277 0.24 -4.91 37.16
CA THR A 277 -0.18 -3.77 36.31
C THR A 277 -0.30 -2.37 36.95
N ASP A 278 -0.30 -1.34 36.08
CA ASP A 278 -1.19 -0.14 36.00
C ASP A 278 -0.50 0.94 35.14
N ALA A 279 -1.10 1.93 34.46
CA ALA A 279 -2.46 2.33 34.11
C ALA A 279 -2.31 3.48 33.07
N ALA A 280 -3.44 3.90 32.50
CA ALA A 280 -3.66 4.86 31.41
C ALA A 280 -3.12 6.31 31.61
N ALA A 281 -3.02 7.08 30.51
CA ALA A 281 -3.62 8.43 30.41
C ALA A 281 -3.55 9.08 29.01
N GLN A 282 -4.61 9.85 28.74
CA GLN A 282 -5.03 10.63 27.58
C GLN A 282 -4.28 11.97 27.33
N ALA A 283 -4.26 12.34 26.03
CA ALA A 283 -4.66 13.62 25.39
C ALA A 283 -3.85 14.95 25.54
N ASN A 284 -3.27 15.38 24.39
CA ASN A 284 -3.48 16.62 23.58
C ASN A 284 -3.36 18.04 24.23
N PRO A 285 -3.36 19.15 23.45
CA PRO A 285 -2.65 19.55 22.21
C PRO A 285 -1.90 20.91 22.38
N GLY A 286 -1.11 21.34 21.39
CA GLY A 286 -0.73 22.76 21.29
C GLY A 286 0.31 23.16 20.24
N ALA A 287 -0.09 24.17 19.44
CA ALA A 287 0.72 25.14 18.70
C ALA A 287 1.21 24.81 17.26
N ALA A 288 0.71 25.63 16.32
CA ALA A 288 1.23 25.87 14.98
C ALA A 288 2.55 26.66 15.02
N PRO A 289 3.35 26.72 13.93
CA PRO A 289 3.13 27.78 12.95
C PRO A 289 3.52 27.50 11.48
N ALA A 290 3.04 28.42 10.63
CA ALA A 290 3.65 28.98 9.42
C ALA A 290 3.77 28.16 8.12
N ALA A 291 3.42 28.87 7.06
CA ALA A 291 3.22 28.43 5.70
C ALA A 291 4.51 28.46 4.87
N THR A 292 4.73 27.38 4.13
CA THR A 292 5.49 27.35 2.86
C THR A 292 4.91 26.25 1.97
N THR A 293 4.76 26.57 0.69
CA THR A 293 4.32 25.69 -0.41
C THR A 293 5.04 24.33 -0.45
N PRO A 294 4.35 23.23 -0.79
CA PRO A 294 4.96 22.19 -1.63
C PRO A 294 3.96 21.69 -2.70
N GLY A 295 4.34 21.48 -3.97
CA GLY A 295 5.46 20.62 -4.36
C GLY A 295 4.94 19.18 -4.43
N ALA A 296 4.89 18.61 -5.63
CA ALA A 296 4.41 17.25 -5.93
C ALA A 296 4.94 16.19 -4.93
N PRO A 297 4.18 15.12 -4.62
CA PRO A 297 4.74 14.04 -3.83
C PRO A 297 5.67 13.21 -4.71
N ALA A 298 6.97 13.36 -4.46
CA ALA A 298 7.97 12.36 -4.79
C ALA A 298 8.20 11.48 -3.54
N GLN A 299 8.18 10.17 -3.79
CA GLN A 299 8.99 9.12 -3.15
C GLN A 299 8.71 8.69 -1.70
N GLY A 300 8.73 7.35 -1.55
CA GLY A 300 9.56 6.67 -0.54
C GLY A 300 9.08 6.77 0.89
N ALA A 301 8.31 5.78 1.33
CA ALA A 301 8.22 5.49 2.76
C ALA A 301 9.59 4.94 3.21
N ALA A 302 10.42 5.80 3.81
CA ALA A 302 11.54 5.35 4.63
C ALA A 302 10.98 4.79 5.95
N PRO A 303 11.37 3.58 6.40
CA PRO A 303 11.03 3.10 7.73
C PRO A 303 11.79 3.89 8.79
N ALA A 304 11.13 4.14 9.92
CA ALA A 304 11.69 4.79 11.09
C ALA A 304 12.90 4.01 11.64
N ALA A 305 14.00 4.73 11.87
CA ALA A 305 15.12 4.22 12.65
C ALA A 305 14.79 4.26 14.15
N GLY A 306 15.01 3.13 14.84
CA GLY A 306 15.33 3.12 16.28
C GLY A 306 14.31 2.50 17.23
N ALA A 307 14.30 1.17 17.32
CA ALA A 307 14.19 0.37 18.55
C ALA A 307 14.44 -1.09 18.15
N GLY A 308 15.21 -1.87 18.92
CA GLY A 308 15.61 -3.24 18.58
C GLY A 308 14.46 -4.24 18.55
N GLY A 309 13.59 -4.12 17.54
CA GLY A 309 12.57 -5.10 17.19
C GLY A 309 13.18 -6.19 16.33
N THR A 310 12.83 -7.44 16.61
CA THR A 310 13.23 -8.61 15.81
C THR A 310 12.81 -8.40 14.36
N THR A 311 13.77 -8.16 13.46
CA THR A 311 13.52 -8.23 12.00
C THR A 311 13.26 -9.68 11.61
N PHE A 312 12.57 -9.90 10.49
CA PHE A 312 12.43 -11.23 9.93
C PHE A 312 13.81 -11.86 9.69
N MET A 313 13.93 -13.15 10.03
CA MET A 313 15.12 -13.95 9.73
C MET A 313 14.70 -15.40 9.57
N MET A 314 14.99 -15.99 8.42
CA MET A 314 14.78 -17.42 8.16
C MET A 314 16.07 -18.21 8.35
N THR A 315 16.03 -19.23 9.20
CA THR A 315 17.16 -20.14 9.41
C THR A 315 17.01 -21.35 8.50
N MET A 316 18.03 -21.57 7.67
CA MET A 316 18.12 -22.70 6.75
C MET A 316 19.32 -23.58 7.06
N GLU A 317 19.12 -24.89 6.95
CA GLU A 317 20.17 -25.88 7.08
C GLU A 317 20.38 -26.66 5.78
N LYS A 318 21.38 -27.53 5.79
CA LYS A 318 21.75 -28.40 4.67
C LYS A 318 22.07 -27.59 3.41
N GLY A 319 22.65 -26.41 3.61
CA GLY A 319 23.02 -25.49 2.55
C GLY A 319 23.96 -26.11 1.53
N LYS A 320 23.67 -25.86 0.26
CA LYS A 320 24.50 -26.23 -0.89
C LYS A 320 24.54 -25.07 -1.88
N LEU A 321 25.72 -24.81 -2.42
CA LEU A 321 25.86 -23.85 -3.51
C LEU A 321 25.37 -24.49 -4.81
N LEU A 322 24.52 -23.78 -5.54
CA LEU A 322 24.13 -24.17 -6.88
C LEU A 322 25.15 -23.57 -7.86
N GLN A 323 25.49 -24.33 -8.89
CA GLN A 323 26.29 -23.77 -9.97
C GLN A 323 25.40 -22.79 -10.74
N LYS A 324 25.84 -21.54 -10.90
CA LYS A 324 25.22 -20.59 -11.85
C LYS A 324 24.98 -21.34 -13.14
N ALA A 325 23.72 -21.38 -13.60
CA ALA A 325 23.35 -22.05 -14.84
C ALA A 325 24.31 -21.57 -15.93
N GLY A 326 25.19 -22.48 -16.36
CA GLY A 326 26.34 -22.10 -17.19
C GLY A 326 25.86 -21.37 -18.43
N THR A 327 26.46 -20.23 -18.73
CA THR A 327 26.54 -19.72 -20.10
C THR A 327 26.88 -20.90 -21.00
N THR A 328 25.96 -21.24 -21.89
CA THR A 328 26.09 -22.33 -22.85
C THR A 328 27.48 -22.28 -23.48
N PRO A 329 28.24 -23.41 -23.58
CA PRO A 329 29.52 -23.39 -24.25
C PRO A 329 29.31 -22.85 -25.66
N LYS A 330 29.98 -21.73 -25.99
CA LYS A 330 30.02 -21.23 -27.37
C LYS A 330 30.46 -22.40 -28.25
N LYS A 331 29.55 -22.82 -29.13
CA LYS A 331 29.78 -23.82 -30.18
C LYS A 331 31.16 -23.56 -30.82
N PRO A 332 32.00 -24.59 -31.04
CA PRO A 332 33.31 -24.36 -31.62
C PRO A 332 33.15 -23.64 -32.96
N THR A 333 33.77 -22.47 -33.08
CA THR A 333 33.79 -21.71 -34.32
C THR A 333 34.43 -22.57 -35.38
N ALA A 334 33.64 -23.03 -36.36
CA ALA A 334 34.15 -23.78 -37.49
C ALA A 334 35.25 -22.96 -38.18
N ARG A 335 36.47 -23.51 -38.25
CA ARG A 335 37.57 -22.92 -39.02
C ARG A 335 37.14 -22.82 -40.48
N ARG A 336 37.10 -21.58 -40.98
CA ARG A 336 36.93 -21.25 -42.40
C ARG A 336 38.07 -21.90 -43.21
N PRO A 337 37.80 -22.65 -44.28
CA PRO A 337 38.86 -23.21 -45.11
C PRO A 337 39.58 -22.08 -45.87
N THR A 338 40.89 -22.02 -45.71
CA THR A 338 41.80 -21.15 -46.47
C THR A 338 41.78 -21.55 -47.94
N ARG A 339 41.31 -20.64 -48.79
CA ARG A 339 41.38 -20.76 -50.25
C ARG A 339 42.84 -20.62 -50.68
N ARG A 340 43.42 -21.69 -51.25
CA ARG A 340 44.73 -21.65 -51.95
C ARG A 340 44.63 -20.72 -53.17
N PRO A 341 45.67 -19.92 -53.48
CA PRO A 341 45.79 -19.29 -54.79
C PRO A 341 46.31 -20.32 -55.80
N GLN A 342 45.67 -20.41 -56.96
CA GLN A 342 46.23 -21.09 -58.12
C GLN A 342 46.73 -20.03 -59.09
N HIS A 343 48.03 -20.11 -59.39
CA HIS A 343 48.58 -19.84 -60.71
C HIS A 343 48.16 -20.96 -61.66
#